data_AF-W6MEG4-F1
#
_entry.id   AF-W6MEG4-F1
#
_cell.length_a   1.000
_cell.length_b   1.000
_cell.length_c   1.000
_cell.angle_alpha   90.00
_cell.angle_beta   90.00
_cell.angle_gamma   90.00
#
_symmetry.space_group_name_H-M   'P 1'
#
loop_
_entity.id
_entity.type
_entity.pdbx_description
1 polymer ?
#
loop_
_entity_poly.entity_id
_entity_poly.type
_entity_poly.pdbx_seq_one_letter_code
_entity_poly.pdbx_strand_id
1 'polypeptide(L)'
;MQATFLIEETPAPGVKTHPVSHRSLRSLDVKGEYHDWRADVGCLVEHWEELHLVFLQSSLRSLASSEPQEREEILRWLNAPQVRHPEPFSFQACLALYDPRLDAEDVQGLVRRVLRRSRG
;
A
#
# COMPACT_ATOMS: atom_id res chain seq x y z
N MET A 1 -38.68 -12.22 38.28
CA MET A 1 -38.97 -10.86 37.80
C MET A 1 -37.69 -10.34 37.15
N GLN A 2 -37.70 -10.22 35.82
CA GLN A 2 -36.57 -9.75 35.01
C GLN A 2 -36.50 -8.22 35.06
N ALA A 3 -35.30 -7.66 35.25
CA ALA A 3 -35.05 -6.23 35.07
C ALA A 3 -34.23 -6.05 33.79
N THR A 4 -34.88 -5.47 32.79
CA THR A 4 -34.35 -5.17 31.45
C THR A 4 -33.38 -4.00 31.54
N PHE A 5 -32.11 -4.21 31.18
CA PHE A 5 -31.17 -3.12 30.90
C PHE A 5 -31.40 -2.62 29.47
N LEU A 6 -31.93 -1.41 29.34
CA LEU A 6 -31.95 -0.66 28.08
C LEU A 6 -30.55 -0.05 27.88
N ILE A 7 -29.84 -0.51 26.87
CA ILE A 7 -28.60 0.12 26.39
C ILE A 7 -29.04 1.16 25.36
N GLU A 8 -28.93 2.42 25.73
CA GLU A 8 -29.08 3.56 24.82
C GLU A 8 -27.85 3.61 23.91
N GLU A 9 -27.97 3.06 22.69
CA GLU A 9 -26.94 3.16 21.66
C GLU A 9 -26.77 4.63 21.26
N THR A 10 -25.70 5.24 21.76
CA THR A 10 -25.22 6.53 21.25
C THR A 10 -24.68 6.29 19.84
N PRO A 11 -25.17 6.98 18.79
CA PRO A 11 -24.67 6.76 17.45
C PRO A 11 -23.23 7.29 17.37
N ALA A 12 -22.28 6.37 17.16
CA ALA A 12 -20.90 6.73 16.85
C ALA A 12 -20.90 7.63 15.60
N PRO A 13 -20.13 8.75 15.60
CA PRO A 13 -20.01 9.58 14.40
C PRO A 13 -19.39 8.73 13.30
N GLY A 14 -20.20 8.41 12.30
CA GLY A 14 -19.77 7.69 11.11
C GLY A 14 -18.61 8.44 10.46
N VAL A 15 -17.41 7.91 10.64
CA VAL A 15 -16.23 8.33 9.89
C VAL A 15 -16.56 8.08 8.43
N LYS A 16 -16.85 9.15 7.69
CA LYS A 16 -16.95 9.14 6.24
C LYS A 16 -15.54 8.84 5.70
N THR A 17 -15.17 7.57 5.64
CA THR A 17 -14.10 7.13 4.75
C THR A 17 -14.61 7.43 3.35
N HIS A 18 -14.11 8.50 2.75
CA HIS A 18 -14.28 8.69 1.32
C HIS A 18 -13.76 7.42 0.64
N PRO A 19 -14.56 6.75 -0.20
CA PRO A 19 -14.02 5.68 -1.01
C PRO A 19 -12.90 6.32 -1.80
N VAL A 20 -11.67 5.84 -1.60
CA VAL A 20 -10.57 6.11 -2.52
C VAL A 20 -11.15 5.74 -3.87
N SER A 21 -11.40 6.75 -4.69
CA SER A 21 -11.88 6.54 -6.04
C SER A 21 -10.72 5.86 -6.75
N HIS A 22 -10.72 4.53 -6.71
CA HIS A 22 -9.89 3.71 -7.57
C HIS A 22 -10.39 3.95 -8.98
N ARG A 23 -10.04 5.10 -9.55
CA ARG A 23 -10.00 5.24 -10.99
C ARG A 23 -8.94 4.25 -11.39
N SER A 24 -9.40 3.04 -11.72
CA SER A 24 -8.58 2.00 -12.30
C SER A 24 -7.76 2.70 -13.37
N LEU A 25 -6.44 2.53 -13.30
CA LEU A 25 -5.49 2.83 -14.37
C LEU A 25 -5.83 1.91 -15.55
N ARG A 26 -7.05 2.03 -16.09
CA ARG A 26 -7.41 1.52 -17.39
C ARG A 26 -6.48 2.26 -18.33
N SER A 27 -5.51 1.50 -18.84
CA SER A 27 -4.45 1.89 -19.75
C SER A 27 -3.46 2.92 -19.21
N LEU A 28 -2.60 2.52 -18.26
CA LEU A 28 -1.19 2.80 -18.51
C LEU A 28 -0.82 1.92 -19.70
N ASP A 29 -0.86 2.51 -20.90
CA ASP A 29 -0.41 1.85 -22.11
C ASP A 29 1.02 1.37 -21.89
N VAL A 30 1.23 0.05 -21.95
CA VAL A 30 2.55 -0.57 -21.76
C VAL A 30 3.50 -0.16 -22.90
N LYS A 31 2.94 0.36 -24.01
CA LYS A 31 3.65 1.15 -25.02
C LYS A 31 3.34 2.62 -24.84
N GLY A 32 3.76 3.23 -23.72
CA GLY A 32 3.56 4.67 -23.53
C GLY A 32 4.11 5.44 -24.72
N GLU A 33 3.24 5.99 -25.56
CA GLU A 33 3.61 7.03 -26.51
C GLU A 33 3.96 8.25 -25.68
N TYR A 34 5.23 8.35 -25.27
CA TYR A 34 5.77 9.54 -24.60
C TYR A 34 5.39 10.76 -25.44
N HIS A 35 4.55 11.64 -24.88
CA HIS A 35 4.02 12.77 -25.62
C HIS A 35 5.07 13.88 -25.71
N ASP A 36 5.36 14.47 -24.55
CA ASP A 36 6.39 15.48 -24.31
C ASP A 36 6.85 15.29 -22.85
N TRP A 37 8.15 15.33 -22.60
CA TRP A 37 8.71 15.02 -21.27
C TRP A 37 8.14 15.93 -20.17
N ARG A 38 7.71 17.16 -20.51
CA ARG A 38 7.04 18.05 -19.55
C ARG A 38 5.62 17.59 -19.21
N ALA A 39 4.87 17.13 -20.21
CA ALA A 39 3.54 16.58 -20.00
C ALA A 39 3.60 15.27 -19.22
N ASP A 40 4.59 14.41 -19.52
CA ASP A 40 4.81 13.17 -18.80
C ASP A 40 5.19 13.42 -17.34
N VAL A 41 6.10 14.37 -17.07
CA VAL A 41 6.42 14.79 -15.69
C VAL A 41 5.20 15.36 -14.99
N GLY A 42 4.41 16.20 -15.66
CA GLY A 42 3.16 16.73 -15.10
C GLY A 42 2.20 15.63 -14.69
N CYS A 43 1.99 14.64 -15.56
CA CYS A 43 1.15 13.49 -15.30
C CYS A 43 1.67 12.65 -14.11
N LEU A 44 2.99 12.40 -14.04
CA LEU A 44 3.59 11.65 -12.94
C LEU A 44 3.43 12.38 -11.59
N VAL A 45 3.54 13.71 -11.58
CA VAL A 45 3.32 14.53 -10.37
C VAL A 45 1.85 14.48 -9.95
N GLU A 46 0.92 14.56 -10.90
CA GLU A 46 -0.52 14.49 -10.62
C GLU A 46 -0.95 13.15 -10.02
N HIS A 47 -0.34 12.04 -10.46
CA HIS A 47 -0.71 10.69 -10.06
C HIS A 47 0.27 10.04 -9.08
N TRP A 48 1.10 10.84 -8.39
CA TRP A 48 2.21 10.33 -7.59
C TRP A 48 1.78 9.34 -6.47
N GLU A 49 0.66 9.60 -5.79
CA GLU A 49 0.13 8.71 -4.74
C GLU A 49 -0.30 7.36 -5.32
N GLU A 50 -0.99 7.38 -6.46
CA GLU A 50 -1.47 6.19 -7.13
C GLU A 50 -0.31 5.31 -7.60
N LEU A 51 0.78 5.92 -8.08
CA LEU A 51 2.01 5.20 -8.42
C LEU A 51 2.60 4.47 -7.22
N HIS A 52 2.61 5.07 -6.03
CA HIS A 52 3.07 4.42 -4.79
C HIS A 52 2.20 3.22 -4.43
N LEU A 53 0.88 3.35 -4.55
CA LEU A 53 -0.07 2.28 -4.26
C LEU A 53 0.07 1.11 -5.24
N VAL A 54 0.22 1.40 -6.54
CA VAL A 54 0.45 0.38 -7.57
C VAL A 54 1.77 -0.33 -7.33
N PHE A 55 2.83 0.42 -7.01
CA PHE A 55 4.13 -0.15 -6.69
C PHE A 55 4.04 -1.11 -5.50
N LEU A 56 3.42 -0.68 -4.39
CA LEU A 56 3.19 -1.52 -3.21
C LEU A 56 2.46 -2.83 -3.56
N GLN A 57 1.32 -2.72 -4.25
CA GLN A 57 0.53 -3.90 -4.62
C GLN A 57 1.29 -4.84 -5.55
N SER A 58 2.03 -4.28 -6.51
CA SER A 58 2.86 -5.05 -7.44
C SER A 58 3.98 -5.80 -6.70
N SER A 59 4.75 -5.10 -5.86
CA SER A 59 5.83 -5.68 -5.06
C SER A 59 5.34 -6.79 -4.13
N LEU A 60 4.20 -6.59 -3.45
CA LEU A 60 3.63 -7.61 -2.57
C LEU A 60 3.12 -8.83 -3.35
N ARG A 61 2.56 -8.64 -4.55
CA ARG A 61 2.15 -9.75 -5.43
C ARG A 61 3.35 -10.53 -5.94
N SER A 62 4.41 -9.83 -6.34
CA SER A 62 5.65 -10.41 -6.82
C SER A 62 6.33 -11.32 -5.78
N LEU A 63 6.18 -11.06 -4.47
CA LEU A 63 6.70 -11.98 -3.44
C LEU A 63 6.26 -13.44 -3.61
N ALA A 64 5.07 -13.69 -4.19
CA ALA A 64 4.54 -15.02 -4.42
C ALA A 64 5.06 -15.68 -5.72
N SER A 65 5.37 -14.89 -6.75
CA SER A 65 5.67 -15.38 -8.11
C SER A 65 7.10 -15.11 -8.60
N SER A 66 7.89 -14.36 -7.84
CA SER A 66 9.24 -13.93 -8.25
C SER A 66 10.30 -15.01 -8.10
N GLU A 67 11.27 -14.93 -9.01
CA GLU A 67 12.56 -15.60 -8.94
C GLU A 67 13.29 -15.27 -7.62
N PRO A 68 14.19 -16.15 -7.13
CA PRO A 68 14.84 -15.97 -5.83
C PRO A 68 15.53 -14.60 -5.65
N GLN A 69 16.19 -14.10 -6.69
CA GLN A 69 16.91 -12.83 -6.66
C GLN A 69 15.96 -11.62 -6.55
N GLU A 70 14.94 -11.55 -7.40
CA GLU A 70 13.94 -10.47 -7.36
C GLU A 70 13.17 -10.49 -6.03
N ARG A 71 12.87 -11.69 -5.51
CA ARG A 71 12.26 -11.83 -4.18
C ARG A 71 13.15 -11.27 -3.08
N GLU A 72 14.46 -11.49 -3.14
CA GLU A 72 15.40 -10.95 -2.17
C GLU A 72 15.44 -9.42 -2.21
N GLU A 73 15.38 -8.82 -3.40
CA GLU A 73 15.31 -7.37 -3.57
C GLU A 73 14.03 -6.79 -2.97
N ILE A 74 12.88 -7.41 -3.25
CA ILE A 74 11.60 -6.98 -2.65
C ILE A 74 11.63 -7.14 -1.13
N LEU A 75 12.22 -8.23 -0.62
CA LEU A 75 12.37 -8.40 0.82
C LEU A 75 13.31 -7.36 1.43
N ARG A 76 14.39 -6.99 0.76
CA ARG A 76 15.30 -5.92 1.20
C ARG A 76 14.56 -4.59 1.28
N TRP A 77 13.79 -4.27 0.24
CA TRP A 77 12.94 -3.08 0.20
C TRP A 77 11.89 -3.08 1.32
N LEU A 78 11.18 -4.19 1.50
CA LEU A 78 10.14 -4.33 2.51
C LEU A 78 10.70 -4.20 3.94
N ASN A 79 11.90 -4.72 4.18
CA ASN A 79 12.57 -4.70 5.48
C ASN A 79 13.53 -3.51 5.66
N ALA A 80 13.41 -2.47 4.83
CA ALA A 80 14.17 -1.25 5.05
C ALA A 80 13.89 -0.67 6.46
N PRO A 81 14.90 -0.11 7.14
CA PRO A 81 14.71 0.51 8.45
C PRO A 81 13.68 1.64 8.40
N GLN A 82 12.89 1.78 9.47
CA GLN A 82 11.98 2.92 9.61
C GLN A 82 12.78 4.20 9.81
N VAL A 83 12.38 5.26 9.10
CA VAL A 83 13.01 6.57 9.17
C VAL A 83 11.94 7.66 9.33
N ARG A 84 12.34 8.82 9.88
CA ARG A 84 11.41 9.94 10.09
C ARG A 84 10.90 10.54 8.78
N HIS A 85 11.73 10.53 7.74
CA HIS A 85 11.44 11.06 6.42
C HIS A 85 11.68 9.95 5.40
N PRO A 86 10.67 9.11 5.13
CA PRO A 86 10.82 8.00 4.21
C PRO A 86 11.04 8.50 2.79
N GLU A 87 11.97 7.86 2.07
CA GLU A 87 12.19 8.15 0.66
C GLU A 87 10.94 7.78 -0.17
N PRO A 88 10.67 8.51 -1.27
CA PRO A 88 9.63 8.12 -2.22
C PRO A 88 9.77 6.65 -2.64
N PHE A 89 8.65 5.96 -2.77
CA PHE A 89 8.57 4.52 -3.08
C PHE A 89 9.24 3.58 -2.07
N SER A 90 9.73 4.05 -0.92
CA SER A 90 10.07 3.15 0.18
C SER A 90 8.82 2.43 0.70
N PHE A 91 9.01 1.25 1.30
CA PHE A 91 7.89 0.50 1.87
C PHE A 91 7.09 1.34 2.88
N GLN A 92 7.78 2.08 3.74
CA GLN A 92 7.17 2.97 4.72
C GLN A 92 6.36 4.10 4.05
N ALA A 93 6.88 4.74 3.00
CA ALA A 93 6.16 5.80 2.27
C ALA A 93 4.91 5.24 1.58
N CYS A 94 5.02 4.10 0.88
CA CYS A 94 3.89 3.49 0.21
C CYS A 94 2.82 3.00 1.19
N LEU A 95 3.23 2.44 2.34
CA LEU A 95 2.29 1.97 3.36
C LEU A 95 1.54 3.14 4.00
N ALA A 96 2.23 4.25 4.29
CA ALA A 96 1.60 5.44 4.87
C ALA A 96 0.52 6.04 3.95
N LEU A 97 0.70 5.95 2.62
CA LEU A 97 -0.31 6.33 1.63
C LEU A 97 -1.45 5.32 1.52
N TYR A 98 -1.15 4.02 1.67
CA TYR A 98 -2.16 2.97 1.61
C TYR A 98 -3.11 3.01 2.81
N ASP A 99 -2.56 3.05 4.02
CA ASP A 99 -3.29 3.27 5.26
C ASP A 99 -2.35 3.86 6.32
N PRO A 100 -2.52 5.14 6.70
CA PRO A 100 -1.64 5.82 7.66
C PRO A 100 -1.79 5.29 9.09
N ARG A 101 -2.75 4.42 9.36
CA ARG A 101 -2.94 3.78 10.68
C ARG A 101 -2.06 2.54 10.84
N LEU A 102 -1.48 2.02 9.76
CA LEU A 102 -0.62 0.85 9.79
C LEU A 102 0.81 1.25 10.13
N ASP A 103 1.38 0.56 11.11
CA ASP A 103 2.81 0.64 11.40
C ASP A 103 3.61 -0.27 10.46
N ALA A 104 4.73 0.24 9.95
CA ALA A 104 5.53 -0.49 8.98
C ALA A 104 6.22 -1.72 9.58
N GLU A 105 6.70 -1.67 10.83
CA GLU A 105 7.30 -2.82 11.51
C GLU A 105 6.28 -3.93 11.76
N ASP A 106 5.05 -3.56 12.15
CA ASP A 106 3.96 -4.52 12.34
C ASP A 106 3.63 -5.26 11.04
N VAL A 107 3.50 -4.53 9.93
CA VAL A 107 3.24 -5.13 8.62
C VAL A 107 4.42 -5.97 8.15
N GLN A 108 5.66 -5.50 8.33
CA GLN A 108 6.85 -6.31 8.06
C GLN A 108 6.82 -7.64 8.82
N GLY A 109 6.48 -7.60 10.12
CA GLY A 109 6.34 -8.78 10.95
C GLY A 109 5.26 -9.75 10.47
N LEU A 110 4.12 -9.22 10.01
CA LEU A 110 3.05 -10.01 9.39
C LEU A 110 3.52 -10.69 8.10
N VAL A 111 4.13 -9.94 7.18
CA VAL A 111 4.60 -10.49 5.90
C VAL A 111 5.64 -11.60 6.12
N ARG A 112 6.61 -11.40 7.03
CA ARG A 112 7.58 -12.45 7.38
C ARG A 112 6.92 -13.71 7.93
N ARG A 113 5.87 -13.57 8.76
CA ARG A 113 5.11 -14.72 9.29
C ARG A 113 4.40 -15.49 8.18
N VAL A 114 3.77 -14.79 7.23
CA VAL A 114 3.11 -15.41 6.08
C VAL A 114 4.12 -16.16 5.21
N LEU A 115 5.26 -15.54 4.88
CA LEU A 115 6.29 -16.15 4.04
C LEU A 115 6.98 -17.38 4.68
N ARG A 116 7.08 -17.42 6.01
CA ARG A 116 7.57 -18.61 6.71
C ARG A 116 6.58 -19.78 6.63
N ARG A 117 5.27 -19.48 6.74
CA ARG A 117 4.22 -20.50 6.64
C ARG A 117 4.06 -21.08 5.24
N SER A 118 4.32 -20.29 4.19
CA SER A 118 4.25 -20.76 2.81
C SER A 118 5.43 -21.65 2.38
N ARG A 119 6.46 -21.80 3.24
CA ARG A 119 7.65 -22.62 2.97
C ARG A 119 7.67 -23.96 3.71
N GLY A 120 6.73 -24.19 4.63
CA GLY A 120 6.56 -25.46 5.35
C GLY A 120 5.38 -26.23 4.79
#